data_AF-A0A7S3HC16-F1
#
_entry.id   AF-A0A7S3HC16-F1
#
_cell.length_a   1.000
_cell.length_b   1.000
_cell.length_c   1.000
_cell.angle_alpha   90.00
_cell.angle_beta   90.00
_cell.angle_gamma   90.00
#
_symmetry.space_group_name_H-M   'P 1'
#
loop_
_entity.id
_entity.type
_entity.pdbx_description
1 polymer ?
#
loop_
_entity_poly.entity_id
_entity_poly.type
_entity_poly.pdbx_seq_one_letter_code
_entity_poly.pdbx_strand_id
1 'polypeptide(L)'
;GMPFMAPPPGLPPGALPNLMEPPSLPGLSLAPMEAAAAAMAAAGGPVEEEHVLLEKFPPYSRVLLCDLMKNFELNGQFGVVVPQSVSQWPEVPGCLKVRLSAGQEIAVKPSNMRLVT
;
A
#
# COMPACT_ATOMS: atom_id res chain seq x y z
N GLY A 1 -39.74 -34.96 -40.64
CA GLY A 1 -39.11 -35.60 -39.47
C GLY A 1 -37.84 -34.87 -39.12
N MET A 2 -37.70 -34.46 -37.87
CA MET A 2 -36.43 -34.12 -37.22
C MET A 2 -36.54 -34.58 -35.74
N PRO A 3 -35.48 -35.15 -35.15
CA PRO A 3 -35.57 -35.95 -33.94
C PRO A 3 -35.69 -35.13 -32.64
N PHE A 4 -36.47 -35.70 -31.72
CA PHE A 4 -36.53 -35.40 -30.29
C PHE A 4 -35.12 -35.28 -29.68
N MET A 5 -34.78 -34.12 -29.11
CA MET A 5 -33.68 -33.99 -28.16
C MET A 5 -34.26 -33.80 -26.77
N ALA A 6 -34.30 -34.89 -26.00
CA ALA A 6 -34.63 -34.85 -24.59
C ALA A 6 -33.51 -34.12 -23.81
N PRO A 7 -33.83 -33.22 -22.87
CA PRO A 7 -32.83 -32.66 -21.98
C PRO A 7 -32.31 -33.73 -21.01
N PRO A 8 -31.01 -33.71 -20.64
CA PRO A 8 -30.43 -34.68 -19.73
C PRO A 8 -31.01 -34.52 -18.31
N PRO A 9 -31.31 -35.62 -17.61
CA PRO A 9 -31.81 -35.57 -16.25
C PRO A 9 -30.67 -35.38 -15.25
N GLY A 10 -30.90 -34.53 -14.24
CA GLY A 10 -30.24 -34.63 -12.95
C GLY A 10 -29.16 -33.59 -12.67
N LEU A 11 -29.56 -32.52 -11.98
CA LEU A 11 -28.70 -31.82 -11.02
C LEU A 11 -29.62 -31.19 -9.95
N PRO A 12 -29.66 -31.72 -8.71
CA PRO A 12 -30.40 -31.11 -7.62
C PRO A 12 -29.67 -29.85 -7.09
N PRO A 13 -30.42 -28.84 -6.61
CA PRO A 13 -29.85 -27.63 -6.04
C PRO A 13 -29.35 -27.89 -4.60
N GLY A 14 -28.07 -27.59 -4.36
CA GLY A 14 -27.52 -27.39 -3.02
C GLY A 14 -27.05 -28.65 -2.28
N ALA A 15 -25.73 -28.76 -2.11
CA ALA A 15 -25.06 -29.17 -0.86
C ALA A 15 -23.57 -29.35 -1.15
N LEU A 16 -22.76 -28.38 -0.75
CA LEU A 16 -21.31 -28.57 -0.61
C LEU A 16 -21.06 -29.22 0.75
N PRO A 17 -20.63 -30.49 0.86
CA PRO A 17 -19.97 -30.95 2.07
C PRO A 17 -18.53 -30.42 2.05
N ASN A 18 -18.31 -29.35 2.81
CA ASN A 18 -17.00 -28.84 3.19
C ASN A 18 -16.30 -29.91 4.06
N LEU A 19 -15.45 -30.72 3.46
CA LEU A 19 -14.59 -31.65 4.19
C LEU A 19 -13.27 -31.85 3.46
N MET A 20 -12.38 -30.86 3.57
CA MET A 20 -10.95 -31.05 3.36
C MET A 20 -10.18 -30.01 4.19
N GLU A 21 -10.09 -30.25 5.49
CA GLU A 21 -9.03 -29.66 6.31
C GLU A 21 -7.76 -30.51 6.16
N PRO A 22 -6.66 -29.89 5.73
CA PRO A 22 -5.34 -30.27 6.22
C PRO A 22 -4.44 -29.04 6.48
N PRO A 23 -3.26 -29.20 7.10
CA PRO A 23 -2.92 -29.89 8.34
C PRO A 23 -2.40 -28.90 9.39
N SER A 24 -2.41 -29.31 10.67
CA SER A 24 -1.83 -28.59 11.81
C SER A 24 -0.32 -28.39 11.68
N LEU A 25 0.22 -27.20 12.00
CA LEU A 25 1.52 -26.89 12.67
C LEU A 25 1.68 -25.34 12.78
N PRO A 26 2.55 -24.78 13.64
CA PRO A 26 2.83 -25.00 15.06
C PRO A 26 2.63 -23.70 15.90
N GLY A 27 2.69 -23.85 17.22
CA GLY A 27 2.40 -22.86 18.27
C GLY A 27 2.74 -21.38 18.01
N LEU A 28 1.70 -20.54 18.11
CA LEU A 28 1.85 -19.13 18.42
C LEU A 28 2.21 -19.01 19.91
N SER A 29 3.51 -19.16 20.19
CA SER A 29 4.11 -18.77 21.45
C SER A 29 3.92 -17.27 21.62
N LEU A 30 3.07 -16.90 22.58
CA LEU A 30 2.99 -15.56 23.13
C LEU A 30 4.37 -15.19 23.68
N ALA A 31 5.07 -14.29 23.01
CA ALA A 31 6.12 -13.50 23.63
C ALA A 31 5.46 -12.25 24.26
N PRO A 32 5.46 -12.11 25.59
CA PRO A 32 5.26 -10.82 26.22
C PRO A 32 6.60 -10.07 26.30
N MET A 33 6.54 -8.73 26.38
CA MET A 33 7.66 -7.84 26.75
C MET A 33 8.78 -7.75 25.67
N GLU A 34 9.33 -6.61 25.26
CA GLU A 34 9.60 -5.33 25.93
C GLU A 34 9.68 -4.18 24.91
N ALA A 35 9.42 -2.98 25.42
CA ALA A 35 9.89 -1.75 24.82
C ALA A 35 11.42 -1.65 24.91
N ALA A 36 12.09 -1.43 23.79
CA ALA A 36 13.42 -0.82 23.70
C ALA A 36 13.58 -0.34 22.24
N ALA A 37 13.35 0.94 21.92
CA ALA A 37 14.30 2.04 22.13
C ALA A 37 15.75 1.68 21.73
N ALA A 38 16.21 2.35 20.66
CA ALA A 38 17.61 2.54 20.27
C ALA A 38 18.39 1.32 19.75
N ALA A 39 18.38 1.15 18.43
CA ALA A 39 19.49 0.54 17.69
C ALA A 39 19.77 1.37 16.43
N MET A 40 20.42 2.53 16.60
CA MET A 40 21.20 3.14 15.53
C MET A 40 22.45 2.29 15.30
N ALA A 41 22.69 1.89 14.05
CA ALA A 41 23.86 2.32 13.27
C ALA A 41 24.26 1.28 12.20
N ALA A 42 24.52 1.82 11.01
CA ALA A 42 25.30 1.24 9.92
C ALA A 42 24.60 0.28 8.94
N ALA A 43 23.73 0.85 8.10
CA ALA A 43 23.64 0.47 6.69
C ALA A 43 23.14 1.68 5.90
N GLY A 44 24.07 2.53 5.45
CA GLY A 44 23.78 3.64 4.55
C GLY A 44 23.20 3.10 3.24
N GLY A 45 21.88 3.16 3.15
CA GLY A 45 21.04 2.64 2.09
C GLY A 45 19.74 3.45 2.03
N PRO A 46 18.92 3.27 0.99
CA PRO A 46 17.81 4.15 0.62
C PRO A 46 16.74 4.40 1.70
N VAL A 47 16.81 3.68 2.82
CA VAL A 47 15.93 3.76 3.99
C VAL A 47 16.19 5.03 4.85
N GLU A 48 17.43 5.52 4.94
CA GLU A 48 17.72 6.75 5.72
C GLU A 48 17.11 7.99 5.07
N GLU A 49 17.12 8.03 3.74
CA GLU A 49 16.61 9.18 3.00
C GLU A 49 15.08 9.26 3.10
N GLU A 50 14.36 8.12 3.06
CA GLU A 50 12.94 8.09 3.39
C GLU A 50 12.69 8.61 4.82
N HIS A 51 13.47 8.16 5.80
CA HIS A 51 13.24 8.51 7.20
C HIS A 51 13.33 10.03 7.44
N VAL A 52 14.35 10.69 6.87
CA VAL A 52 14.50 12.16 6.92
C VAL A 52 13.33 12.87 6.24
N LEU A 53 12.82 12.30 5.14
CA LEU A 53 11.66 12.84 4.43
C LEU A 53 10.36 12.67 5.21
N LEU A 54 10.18 11.53 5.89
CA LEU A 54 9.04 11.24 6.77
C LEU A 54 9.05 12.09 8.05
N GLU A 55 10.22 12.45 8.57
CA GLU A 55 10.35 13.42 9.67
C GLU A 55 9.82 14.81 9.25
N LYS A 56 10.07 15.19 8.00
CA LYS A 56 9.65 16.48 7.46
C LYS A 56 8.19 16.48 6.97
N PHE A 57 7.73 15.34 6.48
CA PHE A 57 6.38 15.10 5.99
C PHE A 57 5.84 13.82 6.62
N PRO A 58 5.13 13.91 7.76
CA PRO A 58 4.69 12.73 8.49
C PRO A 58 3.81 11.85 7.61
N PRO A 59 3.89 10.52 7.77
CA PRO A 59 3.05 9.61 7.01
C PRO A 59 1.57 9.94 7.24
N TYR A 60 0.78 9.80 6.18
CA TYR A 60 -0.64 10.15 6.15
C TYR A 60 -0.96 11.63 6.36
N SER A 61 0.05 12.51 6.31
CA SER A 61 -0.17 13.96 6.33
C SER A 61 -0.67 14.47 5.00
N ARG A 62 -1.48 15.53 5.06
CA ARG A 62 -1.92 16.26 3.87
C ARG A 62 -0.81 17.14 3.33
N VAL A 63 -0.60 17.05 2.03
CA VAL A 63 0.38 17.87 1.30
C VAL A 63 -0.26 18.49 0.08
N LEU A 64 0.14 19.72 -0.23
CA LEU A 64 -0.17 20.42 -1.47
C LEU A 64 1.00 20.20 -2.43
N LEU A 65 0.70 19.76 -3.64
CA LEU A 65 1.68 19.68 -4.71
C LEU A 65 1.92 21.07 -5.31
N CYS A 66 3.17 21.46 -5.47
CA CYS A 66 3.57 22.74 -6.03
C CYS A 66 4.87 22.56 -6.83
N ASP A 67 5.15 23.46 -7.77
CA ASP A 67 6.43 23.49 -8.50
C ASP A 67 6.76 22.22 -9.32
N LEU A 68 5.77 21.37 -9.63
CA LEU A 68 5.93 20.24 -10.56
C LEU A 68 6.13 20.75 -11.99
N MET A 69 7.34 20.59 -12.53
CA MET A 69 7.65 20.93 -13.93
C MET A 69 7.04 19.94 -14.93
N LYS A 70 7.07 18.63 -14.63
CA LYS A 70 6.60 17.58 -15.56
C LYS A 70 5.08 17.37 -15.52
N ASN A 71 4.49 17.53 -14.33
CA ASN A 71 3.07 17.29 -14.08
C ASN A 71 2.44 18.54 -13.50
N PHE A 72 2.53 19.65 -14.23
CA PHE A 72 2.08 20.96 -13.74
C PHE A 72 0.56 21.01 -13.49
N GLU A 73 -0.21 20.16 -14.16
CA GLU A 73 -1.65 19.94 -13.94
C GLU A 73 -1.98 19.43 -12.52
N LEU A 74 -1.01 18.83 -11.83
CA LEU A 74 -1.16 18.38 -10.45
C LEU A 74 -0.80 19.47 -9.45
N ASN A 75 -0.19 20.58 -9.88
CA ASN A 75 0.09 21.71 -8.99
C ASN A 75 -1.22 22.33 -8.49
N GLY A 76 -1.27 22.61 -7.19
CA GLY A 76 -2.47 23.08 -6.51
C GLY A 76 -3.43 21.96 -6.09
N GLN A 77 -3.16 20.70 -6.43
CA GLN A 77 -3.90 19.56 -5.88
C GLN A 77 -3.38 19.16 -4.51
N PHE A 78 -4.31 18.64 -3.70
CA PHE A 78 -4.01 18.06 -2.40
C PHE A 78 -3.85 16.54 -2.52
N GLY A 79 -2.91 16.01 -1.75
CA GLY A 79 -2.74 14.59 -1.57
C GLY A 79 -2.34 14.25 -0.13
N VAL A 80 -2.18 12.96 0.10
CA VAL A 80 -1.80 12.38 1.39
C VAL A 80 -0.51 11.62 1.21
N VAL A 81 0.47 11.87 2.08
CA VAL A 81 1.75 11.14 2.07
C VAL A 81 1.51 9.68 2.42
N VAL A 82 1.97 8.77 1.58
CA VAL A 82 1.87 7.33 1.81
C VAL A 82 3.28 6.79 2.07
N PRO A 83 3.55 6.22 3.26
CA PRO A 83 4.86 5.64 3.54
C PRO A 83 5.13 4.43 2.64
N GLN A 84 6.40 4.15 2.33
CA GLN A 84 6.75 3.07 1.41
C GLN A 84 6.31 1.69 1.93
N SER A 85 6.21 1.49 3.25
CA SER A 85 5.76 0.22 3.86
C SER A 85 4.35 -0.24 3.45
N VAL A 86 3.48 0.69 3.05
CA VAL A 86 2.09 0.38 2.62
C VAL A 86 1.87 0.57 1.13
N SER A 87 2.86 1.07 0.41
CA SER A 87 2.69 1.40 -0.99
C SER A 87 3.04 0.22 -1.89
N GLN A 88 2.13 -0.13 -2.79
CA GLN A 88 2.30 -1.23 -3.76
C GLN A 88 3.22 -0.88 -4.94
N TRP A 89 3.61 0.39 -5.07
CA TRP A 89 4.43 0.89 -6.18
C TRP A 89 5.93 0.78 -5.87
N PRO A 90 6.82 0.81 -6.87
CA PRO A 90 8.26 0.81 -6.64
C PRO A 90 8.71 2.04 -5.82
N GLU A 91 9.75 1.83 -5.01
CA GLU A 91 10.45 2.87 -4.28
C GLU A 91 11.21 3.77 -5.27
N VAL A 92 11.01 5.09 -5.15
CA VAL A 92 11.74 6.07 -5.95
C VAL A 92 12.65 6.84 -5.01
N PRO A 93 13.98 6.64 -5.07
CA PRO A 93 14.90 7.31 -4.17
C PRO A 93 14.77 8.84 -4.29
N GLY A 94 14.84 9.52 -3.14
CA GLY A 94 14.68 10.97 -3.04
C GLY A 94 13.27 11.51 -3.30
N CYS A 95 12.25 10.66 -3.39
CA CYS A 95 10.85 11.06 -3.59
C CYS A 95 9.93 10.43 -2.53
N LEU A 96 8.93 11.20 -2.08
CA LEU A 96 7.83 10.68 -1.28
C LEU A 96 6.67 10.30 -2.16
N LYS A 97 5.93 9.28 -1.72
CA LYS A 97 4.67 8.93 -2.35
C LYS A 97 3.54 9.77 -1.81
N VAL A 98 2.73 10.27 -2.72
CA VAL A 98 1.55 11.03 -2.43
C VAL A 98 0.37 10.42 -3.17
N ARG A 99 -0.67 10.08 -2.41
CA ARG A 99 -1.96 9.70 -2.95
C ARG A 99 -2.81 10.96 -3.09
N LEU A 100 -3.12 11.32 -4.33
CA LEU A 100 -3.99 12.44 -4.66
C LEU A 100 -5.46 12.13 -4.33
N SER A 101 -6.28 13.18 -4.22
CA SER A 101 -7.73 13.03 -4.04
C SER A 101 -8.42 12.29 -5.20
N ALA A 102 -7.81 12.31 -6.39
CA ALA A 102 -8.28 11.54 -7.56
C ALA A 102 -8.02 10.01 -7.43
N GLY A 103 -7.38 9.56 -6.34
CA GLY A 103 -7.01 8.16 -6.11
C GLY A 103 -5.69 7.74 -6.78
N GLN A 104 -5.06 8.64 -7.53
CA GLN A 104 -3.76 8.39 -8.17
C GLN A 104 -2.61 8.52 -7.17
N GLU A 105 -1.68 7.56 -7.18
CA GLU A 105 -0.46 7.60 -6.38
C GLU A 105 0.71 8.06 -7.26
N ILE A 106 1.43 9.08 -6.80
CA ILE A 106 2.56 9.66 -7.53
C ILE A 106 3.78 9.76 -6.62
N ALA A 107 4.97 9.60 -7.20
CA ALA A 107 6.23 9.89 -6.51
C ALA A 107 6.61 11.35 -6.75
N VAL A 108 6.73 12.13 -5.69
CA VAL A 108 7.02 13.56 -5.74
C VAL A 108 8.19 13.88 -4.82
N LYS A 109 9.06 14.78 -5.28
CA LYS A 109 10.16 15.27 -4.44
C LYS A 109 9.61 16.16 -3.33
N PRO A 110 10.17 16.10 -2.10
CA PRO A 110 9.81 16.98 -0.98
C PRO A 110 9.80 18.47 -1.35
N SER A 111 10.71 18.89 -2.24
CA SER A 111 10.82 20.28 -2.68
C SER A 111 9.60 20.76 -3.49
N ASN A 112 8.84 19.83 -4.08
CA ASN A 112 7.63 20.10 -4.87
C ASN A 112 6.35 19.87 -4.04
N MET A 113 6.48 19.89 -2.71
CA MET A 113 5.39 19.64 -1.78
C MET A 113 5.42 20.65 -0.64
N ARG A 114 4.24 21.03 -0.17
CA ARG A 114 4.08 21.79 1.08
C ARG A 114 3.11 21.06 1.98
N LEU A 115 3.47 20.96 3.25
CA LEU A 115 2.58 20.41 4.25
C LEU A 115 1.39 21.35 4.45
N VAL A 116 0.19 20.79 4.48
CA VAL A 116 -1.05 21.54 4.71
C VAL A 116 -1.56 21.12 6.08
N THR A 117 -1.40 22.03 7.04
CA THR A 117 -1.95 21.91 8.40
C THR A 117 -3.44 22.22 8.41
#